data_AF-A0A1B6F3P6-F1
#
_entry.id   AF-A0A1B6F3P6-F1
#
_cell.length_a   1.000
_cell.length_b   1.000
_cell.length_c   1.000
_cell.angle_alpha   90.00
_cell.angle_beta   90.00
_cell.angle_gamma   90.00
#
_symmetry.space_group_name_H-M   'P 1'
#
loop_
_entity.id
_entity.type
_entity.pdbx_description
1 polymer ?
#
loop_
_entity_poly.entity_id
_entity_poly.type
_entity_poly.pdbx_seq_one_letter_code
_entity_poly.pdbx_strand_id
1 'polypeptide(L)'
;MKACWWLLVLALGLTRGDTDWSSNCPSICKCKWFSGKKVAECTSQGLTTVPDRLSSEVQSIDLSGNPLHSLPSEAFRSVGLVNLHKIYLRECGIVELHKDAFKGLEILIELDISNNRIHSLHPSTFRDNVRLRILLMHHNPITKLEDGLFTNMTYLQTVDVTNCHLSHIGHKTFVNVPVLHNLLLADNGLVHMKVAVVEPLTRLLSLDLRNNPWRCDCHLKAFRDWTMEKNLYADPTKCAEPSYLANQKWSE
;
A
#
# COMPACT_ATOMS: atom_id res chain seq x y z
N MET A 1 -13.57 72.96 25.05
CA MET A 1 -12.68 71.80 24.79
C MET A 1 -13.54 70.55 24.78
N LYS A 2 -13.73 69.93 23.62
CA LYS A 2 -14.58 68.74 23.42
C LYS A 2 -13.74 67.49 23.69
N ALA A 3 -14.12 66.67 24.66
CA ALA A 3 -13.55 65.33 24.83
C ALA A 3 -14.43 64.33 24.06
N CYS A 4 -13.83 63.64 23.11
CA CYS A 4 -14.45 62.62 22.27
C CYS A 4 -14.22 61.26 22.95
N TRP A 5 -15.28 60.63 23.44
CA TRP A 5 -15.22 59.25 23.94
C TRP A 5 -15.53 58.29 22.79
N TRP A 6 -14.53 57.55 22.35
CA TRP A 6 -14.68 56.44 21.41
C TRP A 6 -15.23 55.24 22.18
N LEU A 7 -16.50 54.90 21.93
CA LEU A 7 -17.07 53.61 22.30
C LEU A 7 -16.49 52.54 21.37
N LEU A 8 -15.57 51.72 21.90
CA LEU A 8 -15.12 50.49 21.28
C LEU A 8 -16.28 49.48 21.36
N VAL A 9 -17.04 49.34 20.27
CA VAL A 9 -17.98 48.24 20.09
C VAL A 9 -17.14 46.99 19.80
N LEU A 10 -16.97 46.13 20.81
CA LEU A 10 -16.49 44.76 20.63
C LEU A 10 -17.54 44.00 19.83
N ALA A 11 -17.37 43.94 18.51
CA ALA A 11 -18.06 42.98 17.68
C ALA A 11 -17.56 41.58 18.07
N LEU A 12 -18.31 40.92 18.96
CA LEU A 12 -18.26 39.47 19.12
C LEU A 12 -18.69 38.88 17.78
N GLY A 13 -17.73 38.65 16.90
CA GLY A 13 -17.92 37.79 15.75
C GLY A 13 -18.36 36.44 16.27
N LEU A 14 -19.66 36.12 16.10
CA LEU A 14 -20.13 34.76 16.15
C LEU A 14 -19.31 34.02 15.09
N THR A 15 -18.27 33.30 15.52
CA THR A 15 -17.69 32.26 14.70
C THR A 15 -18.85 31.33 14.41
N ARG A 16 -19.34 31.41 13.18
CA ARG A 16 -20.27 30.42 12.62
C ARG A 16 -19.55 29.12 12.84
N GLY A 17 -19.99 28.32 13.82
CA GLY A 17 -19.33 27.08 14.18
C GLY A 17 -19.25 26.27 12.91
N ASP A 18 -18.06 26.15 12.33
CA ASP A 18 -17.78 25.14 11.33
C ASP A 18 -18.31 23.86 11.97
N THR A 19 -19.33 23.27 11.34
CA THR A 19 -19.87 22.00 11.80
C THR A 19 -18.69 21.05 11.91
N ASP A 20 -18.30 20.70 13.13
CA ASP A 20 -17.13 19.88 13.37
C ASP A 20 -17.30 18.61 12.52
N TRP A 21 -16.37 18.32 11.62
CA TRP A 21 -16.44 17.16 10.73
C TRP A 21 -16.69 15.84 11.50
N SER A 22 -16.33 15.82 12.79
CA SER A 22 -16.55 14.73 13.73
C SER A 22 -18.01 14.60 14.23
N SER A 23 -18.82 15.66 14.10
CA SER A 23 -20.21 15.70 14.59
C SER A 23 -21.14 14.69 13.91
N ASN A 24 -20.83 14.31 12.67
CA ASN A 24 -21.56 13.29 11.91
C ASN A 24 -20.87 11.91 11.96
N CYS A 25 -19.95 11.68 12.90
CA CYS A 25 -19.28 10.39 13.00
C CYS A 25 -20.27 9.28 13.39
N PRO A 26 -20.39 8.20 12.58
CA PRO A 26 -21.22 7.06 12.93
C PRO A 26 -20.75 6.40 14.24
N SER A 27 -21.67 5.83 15.03
CA SER A 27 -21.32 5.15 16.29
C SER A 27 -20.42 3.92 16.12
N ILE A 28 -20.44 3.32 14.93
CA ILE A 28 -19.52 2.25 14.49
C ILE A 28 -18.11 2.76 14.16
N CYS A 29 -17.84 4.05 14.32
CA CYS A 29 -16.54 4.63 14.01
C CYS A 29 -16.14 5.59 15.13
N LYS A 30 -14.84 5.74 15.33
CA LYS A 30 -14.25 6.78 16.16
C LYS A 30 -13.54 7.78 15.28
N CYS A 31 -14.12 8.97 15.15
CA CYS A 31 -13.55 10.06 14.38
C CYS A 31 -12.73 10.98 15.28
N LYS A 32 -11.45 11.19 14.95
CA LYS A 32 -10.55 12.04 15.74
C LYS A 32 -9.48 12.70 14.88
N TRP A 33 -8.90 13.77 15.41
CA TRP A 33 -7.65 14.29 14.92
C TRP A 33 -6.49 13.43 15.43
N PHE A 34 -5.66 12.93 14.52
CA PHE A 34 -4.45 12.19 14.86
C PHE A 34 -3.33 12.55 13.90
N SER A 35 -2.19 12.99 14.45
CA SER A 35 -1.01 13.40 13.68
C SER A 35 -1.33 14.38 12.53
N GLY A 36 -2.18 15.38 12.80
CA GLY A 36 -2.56 16.41 11.82
C GLY A 36 -3.53 15.94 10.74
N LYS A 37 -4.15 14.75 10.88
CA LYS A 37 -5.15 14.23 9.94
C LYS A 37 -6.49 13.99 10.61
N LYS A 38 -7.56 14.10 9.81
CA LYS A 38 -8.93 13.69 10.16
C LYS A 38 -9.06 12.18 9.96
N VAL A 39 -9.07 11.41 11.05
CA VAL A 39 -9.02 9.95 11.04
C VAL A 39 -10.37 9.37 11.47
N ALA A 40 -10.86 8.36 10.73
CA ALA A 40 -11.98 7.52 11.12
C ALA A 40 -11.49 6.10 11.41
N GLU A 41 -11.56 5.68 12.68
CA GLU A 41 -11.24 4.32 13.12
C GLU A 41 -12.52 3.50 13.24
N CYS A 42 -12.78 2.58 12.32
CA CYS A 42 -13.98 1.75 12.28
C CYS A 42 -13.61 0.26 12.37
N THR A 43 -12.69 -0.11 13.26
CA THR A 43 -12.09 -1.46 13.31
C THR A 43 -12.97 -2.47 14.05
N SER A 44 -13.02 -3.70 13.53
CA SER A 44 -13.72 -4.85 14.15
C SER A 44 -15.18 -4.58 14.53
N GLN A 45 -15.94 -3.95 13.63
CA GLN A 45 -17.34 -3.57 13.83
C GLN A 45 -18.33 -4.45 13.05
N GLY A 46 -17.84 -5.52 12.41
CA GLY A 46 -18.67 -6.40 11.59
C GLY A 46 -19.13 -5.76 10.27
N LEU A 47 -18.40 -4.75 9.77
CA LEU A 47 -18.76 -4.08 8.52
C LEU A 47 -18.54 -5.01 7.33
N THR A 48 -19.52 -5.06 6.44
CA THR A 48 -19.43 -5.80 5.17
C THR A 48 -19.18 -4.88 3.97
N THR A 49 -19.31 -3.57 4.16
CA THR A 49 -19.05 -2.55 3.13
C THR A 49 -18.35 -1.33 3.72
N VAL A 50 -17.79 -0.48 2.85
CA VAL A 50 -17.27 0.83 3.26
C VAL A 50 -18.43 1.69 3.79
N PRO A 51 -18.31 2.34 4.97
CA PRO A 51 -19.38 3.17 5.53
C PRO A 51 -19.70 4.41 4.68
N ASP A 52 -20.99 4.73 4.51
CA ASP A 52 -21.52 5.82 3.67
C ASP A 52 -21.82 7.13 4.42
N ARG A 53 -21.75 7.12 5.75
CA ARG A 53 -22.09 8.27 6.61
C ARG A 53 -20.91 9.06 7.12
N LEU A 54 -19.69 8.71 6.71
CA LEU A 54 -18.49 9.45 7.10
C LEU A 54 -18.39 10.78 6.35
N SER A 55 -17.83 11.79 7.00
CA SER A 55 -17.55 13.07 6.35
C SER A 55 -16.55 12.90 5.19
N SER A 56 -16.78 13.59 4.08
CA SER A 56 -15.86 13.63 2.92
C SER A 56 -14.52 14.30 3.23
N GLU A 57 -14.40 14.94 4.40
CA GLU A 57 -13.17 15.53 4.90
C GLU A 57 -12.24 14.50 5.58
N VAL A 58 -12.69 13.26 5.77
CA VAL A 58 -11.85 12.19 6.32
C VAL A 58 -10.65 11.94 5.39
N GLN A 59 -9.47 11.91 5.99
CA GLN A 59 -8.18 11.78 5.30
C GLN A 59 -7.50 10.44 5.59
N SER A 60 -7.91 9.73 6.62
CA SER A 60 -7.41 8.40 6.97
C SER A 60 -8.56 7.56 7.46
N ILE A 61 -8.72 6.37 6.89
CA ILE A 61 -9.75 5.43 7.33
C ILE A 61 -9.10 4.10 7.68
N ASP A 62 -9.48 3.55 8.84
CA ASP A 62 -9.10 2.20 9.26
C ASP A 62 -10.35 1.33 9.35
N LEU A 63 -10.44 0.36 8.43
CA LEU A 63 -11.51 -0.63 8.34
C LEU A 63 -11.01 -2.03 8.74
N SER A 64 -9.85 -2.13 9.39
CA SER A 64 -9.22 -3.41 9.71
C SER A 64 -10.12 -4.31 10.58
N GLY A 65 -10.06 -5.62 10.36
CA GLY A 65 -10.79 -6.63 11.12
C GLY A 65 -12.30 -6.70 10.80
N ASN A 66 -12.75 -6.07 9.72
CA ASN A 66 -14.14 -6.13 9.27
C ASN A 66 -14.34 -7.12 8.11
N PRO A 67 -15.39 -7.95 8.11
CA PRO A 67 -15.64 -8.95 7.06
C PRO A 67 -16.17 -8.34 5.75
N LEU A 68 -15.37 -7.52 5.08
CA LEU A 68 -15.75 -6.88 3.81
C LEU A 68 -15.91 -7.89 2.67
N HIS A 69 -15.08 -8.94 2.65
CA HIS A 69 -15.03 -10.01 1.63
C HIS A 69 -14.73 -9.58 0.19
N SER A 70 -15.15 -8.40 -0.23
CA SER A 70 -14.92 -7.83 -1.55
C SER A 70 -14.80 -6.32 -1.48
N LEU A 71 -14.09 -5.73 -2.44
CA LEU A 71 -14.09 -4.29 -2.68
C LEU A 71 -14.62 -4.02 -4.08
N PRO A 72 -15.83 -3.43 -4.21
CA PRO A 72 -16.46 -3.17 -5.49
C PRO A 72 -15.78 -2.00 -6.23
N SER A 73 -16.19 -1.76 -7.47
CA SER A 73 -15.77 -0.59 -8.23
C SER A 73 -16.07 0.70 -7.46
N GLU A 74 -15.12 1.63 -7.44
CA GLU A 74 -15.27 2.95 -6.83
C GLU A 74 -15.70 2.90 -5.34
N ALA A 75 -15.26 1.88 -4.59
CA ALA A 75 -15.70 1.58 -3.23
C ALA A 75 -15.66 2.78 -2.26
N PHE A 76 -14.66 3.64 -2.37
CA PHE A 76 -14.52 4.85 -1.53
C PHE A 76 -15.12 6.09 -2.17
N ARG A 77 -15.04 6.19 -3.50
CA ARG A 77 -15.58 7.33 -4.26
C ARG A 77 -17.10 7.36 -4.23
N SER A 78 -17.76 6.20 -4.30
CA SER A 78 -19.21 6.05 -4.25
C SER A 78 -19.83 6.54 -2.94
N VAL A 79 -19.06 6.53 -1.84
CA VAL A 79 -19.44 7.04 -0.52
C VAL A 79 -18.85 8.44 -0.23
N GLY A 80 -18.28 9.11 -1.22
CA GLY A 80 -17.77 10.48 -1.10
C GLY A 80 -16.42 10.62 -0.39
N LEU A 81 -15.72 9.53 -0.09
CA LEU A 81 -14.42 9.52 0.59
C LEU A 81 -13.26 9.69 -0.41
N VAL A 82 -13.26 10.80 -1.14
CA VAL A 82 -12.26 11.08 -2.21
C VAL A 82 -10.98 11.74 -1.70
N ASN A 83 -10.98 12.30 -0.49
CA ASN A 83 -9.85 13.00 0.11
C ASN A 83 -8.93 12.10 0.96
N LEU A 84 -9.01 10.79 0.77
CA LEU A 84 -8.25 9.82 1.56
C LEU A 84 -6.77 9.86 1.19
N HIS A 85 -5.93 10.10 2.21
CA HIS A 85 -4.49 9.94 2.15
C HIS A 85 -4.04 8.55 2.59
N LYS A 86 -4.80 7.88 3.46
CA LYS A 86 -4.43 6.58 4.03
C LYS A 86 -5.64 5.66 4.14
N ILE A 87 -5.48 4.41 3.73
CA ILE A 87 -6.51 3.38 3.82
C ILE A 87 -5.91 2.12 4.42
N TYR A 88 -6.51 1.65 5.51
CA TYR A 88 -6.16 0.39 6.15
C TYR A 88 -7.32 -0.60 6.05
N LEU A 89 -7.06 -1.75 5.44
CA LEU A 89 -8.01 -2.82 5.14
C LEU A 89 -7.43 -4.18 5.58
N ARG A 90 -6.74 -4.21 6.73
CA ARG A 90 -6.09 -5.43 7.23
C ARG A 90 -7.12 -6.44 7.70
N GLU A 91 -6.89 -7.72 7.43
CA GLU A 91 -7.73 -8.79 7.97
C GLU A 91 -9.22 -8.63 7.60
N CYS A 92 -9.50 -8.08 6.41
CA CYS A 92 -10.87 -7.84 5.94
C CYS A 92 -11.49 -9.04 5.20
N GLY A 93 -10.72 -10.13 5.05
CA GLY A 93 -11.14 -11.31 4.30
C GLY A 93 -11.40 -11.05 2.82
N ILE A 94 -10.82 -10.00 2.24
CA ILE A 94 -11.05 -9.59 0.84
C ILE A 94 -10.52 -10.67 -0.10
N VAL A 95 -11.41 -11.25 -0.90
CA VAL A 95 -11.08 -12.22 -1.96
C VAL A 95 -11.12 -11.53 -3.32
N GLU A 96 -12.16 -10.72 -3.55
CA GLU A 96 -12.40 -10.02 -4.80
C GLU A 96 -12.08 -8.53 -4.66
N LEU A 97 -11.07 -8.07 -5.41
CA LEU A 97 -10.70 -6.67 -5.50
C LEU A 97 -10.95 -6.18 -6.93
N HIS A 98 -11.97 -5.34 -7.11
CA HIS A 98 -12.26 -4.78 -8.42
C HIS A 98 -11.12 -3.86 -8.88
N LYS A 99 -10.78 -3.89 -10.17
CA LYS A 99 -9.69 -3.07 -10.76
C LYS A 99 -9.84 -1.56 -10.57
N ASP A 100 -11.06 -1.10 -10.30
CA ASP A 100 -11.42 0.31 -10.10
C ASP A 100 -11.79 0.62 -8.63
N ALA A 101 -11.48 -0.26 -7.68
CA ALA A 101 -11.85 -0.08 -6.27
C ALA A 101 -11.29 1.20 -5.63
N PHE A 102 -10.08 1.61 -6.04
CA PHE A 102 -9.38 2.81 -5.56
C PHE A 102 -9.40 3.97 -6.54
N LYS A 103 -10.28 3.91 -7.56
CA LYS A 103 -10.38 4.89 -8.63
C LYS A 103 -10.74 6.27 -8.09
N GLY A 104 -10.08 7.31 -8.62
CA GLY A 104 -10.27 8.70 -8.22
C GLY A 104 -9.62 9.09 -6.88
N LEU A 105 -8.92 8.18 -6.20
CA LEU A 105 -8.16 8.50 -4.97
C LEU A 105 -6.74 8.98 -5.33
N GLU A 106 -6.67 10.12 -6.02
CA GLU A 106 -5.44 10.65 -6.63
C GLU A 106 -4.39 11.11 -5.60
N ILE A 107 -4.85 11.43 -4.39
CA ILE A 107 -3.99 11.89 -3.29
C ILE A 107 -3.67 10.79 -2.27
N LEU A 108 -4.03 9.54 -2.56
CA LEU A 108 -3.73 8.40 -1.69
C LEU A 108 -2.22 8.22 -1.56
N ILE A 109 -1.74 8.15 -0.31
CA ILE A 109 -0.31 8.06 0.04
C ILE A 109 0.05 6.66 0.53
N GLU A 110 -0.83 6.02 1.29
CA GLU A 110 -0.57 4.74 1.93
C GLU A 110 -1.79 3.84 1.81
N LEU A 111 -1.57 2.63 1.32
CA LEU A 111 -2.59 1.60 1.18
C LEU A 111 -2.08 0.31 1.81
N ASP A 112 -2.83 -0.19 2.77
CA ASP A 112 -2.58 -1.45 3.45
C ASP A 112 -3.76 -2.39 3.21
N ILE A 113 -3.54 -3.39 2.37
CA ILE A 113 -4.49 -4.49 2.07
C ILE A 113 -3.90 -5.83 2.54
N SER A 114 -3.00 -5.80 3.51
CA SER A 114 -2.35 -7.00 4.04
C SER A 114 -3.31 -7.94 4.76
N ASN A 115 -2.91 -9.20 4.93
CA ASN A 115 -3.68 -10.22 5.65
C ASN A 115 -5.09 -10.41 5.08
N ASN A 116 -5.22 -10.43 3.75
CA ASN A 116 -6.47 -10.72 3.05
C ASN A 116 -6.34 -12.04 2.25
N ARG A 117 -7.26 -12.27 1.33
CA ARG A 117 -7.32 -13.48 0.50
C ARG A 117 -7.26 -13.13 -0.99
N ILE A 118 -6.54 -12.06 -1.32
CA ILE A 118 -6.43 -11.54 -2.69
C ILE A 118 -5.48 -12.44 -3.48
N HIS A 119 -5.97 -13.04 -4.57
CA HIS A 119 -5.18 -13.97 -5.39
C HIS A 119 -4.47 -13.28 -6.57
N SER A 120 -5.04 -12.18 -7.06
CA SER A 120 -4.53 -11.47 -8.23
C SER A 120 -4.92 -10.00 -8.21
N LEU A 121 -4.07 -9.17 -8.81
CA LEU A 121 -4.32 -7.75 -9.02
C LEU A 121 -4.36 -7.48 -10.53
N HIS A 122 -5.34 -6.70 -10.97
CA HIS A 122 -5.38 -6.24 -12.35
C HIS A 122 -4.27 -5.20 -12.60
N PRO A 123 -3.61 -5.14 -13.77
CA PRO A 123 -2.55 -4.17 -14.05
C PRO A 123 -2.95 -2.69 -13.89
N SER A 124 -4.25 -2.38 -13.97
CA SER A 124 -4.78 -1.03 -13.78
C SER A 124 -5.25 -0.71 -12.36
N THR A 125 -5.08 -1.63 -11.39
CA THR A 125 -5.65 -1.50 -10.03
C THR A 125 -5.24 -0.20 -9.33
N PHE A 126 -4.01 0.27 -9.58
CA PHE A 126 -3.44 1.47 -8.95
C PHE A 126 -3.25 2.65 -9.91
N ARG A 127 -3.87 2.62 -11.10
CA ARG A 127 -3.60 3.57 -12.19
C ARG A 127 -3.78 5.04 -11.79
N ASP A 128 -4.77 5.33 -10.97
CA ASP A 128 -5.12 6.70 -10.55
C ASP A 128 -4.39 7.11 -9.26
N ASN A 129 -3.79 6.18 -8.53
CA ASN A 129 -3.18 6.41 -7.22
C ASN A 129 -1.72 6.87 -7.37
N VAL A 130 -1.48 7.86 -8.22
CA VAL A 130 -0.14 8.29 -8.65
C VAL A 130 0.74 8.83 -7.51
N ARG A 131 0.13 9.28 -6.41
CA ARG A 131 0.85 9.76 -5.20
C ARG A 131 1.13 8.67 -4.17
N LEU A 132 0.81 7.41 -4.46
CA LEU A 132 1.02 6.32 -3.52
C LEU A 132 2.52 6.16 -3.24
N ARG A 133 2.87 6.10 -1.96
CA ARG A 133 4.25 5.95 -1.47
C ARG A 133 4.48 4.59 -0.84
N ILE A 134 3.48 4.08 -0.15
CA ILE A 134 3.56 2.83 0.62
C ILE A 134 2.40 1.93 0.20
N LEU A 135 2.74 0.74 -0.25
CA LEU A 135 1.78 -0.30 -0.62
C LEU A 135 2.12 -1.59 0.13
N LEU A 136 1.26 -1.98 1.07
CA LEU A 136 1.41 -3.18 1.87
C LEU A 136 0.37 -4.22 1.43
N MET A 137 0.85 -5.35 0.94
CA MET A 137 0.02 -6.45 0.41
C MET A 137 0.45 -7.81 0.97
N HIS A 138 1.36 -7.83 1.95
CA HIS A 138 1.87 -9.04 2.58
C HIS A 138 0.75 -9.94 3.13
N HIS A 139 1.03 -11.23 3.25
CA HIS A 139 0.06 -12.21 3.75
C HIS A 139 -1.22 -12.25 2.91
N ASN A 140 -1.06 -12.28 1.59
CA ASN A 140 -2.13 -12.56 0.63
C ASN A 140 -1.69 -13.70 -0.31
N PRO A 141 -2.61 -14.52 -0.84
CA PRO A 141 -2.27 -15.59 -1.78
C PRO A 141 -1.98 -15.06 -3.21
N ILE A 142 -1.31 -13.90 -3.35
CA ILE A 142 -0.97 -13.31 -4.65
C ILE A 142 0.10 -14.17 -5.32
N THR A 143 -0.19 -14.67 -6.51
CA THR A 143 0.72 -15.57 -7.23
C THR A 143 1.62 -14.87 -8.24
N LYS A 144 1.22 -13.69 -8.72
CA LYS A 144 1.93 -12.94 -9.77
C LYS A 144 1.77 -11.43 -9.64
N LEU A 145 2.84 -10.71 -9.98
CA LEU A 145 2.79 -9.28 -10.27
C LEU A 145 2.91 -9.11 -11.79
N GLU A 146 1.82 -8.67 -12.40
CA GLU A 146 1.71 -8.54 -13.85
C GLU A 146 2.45 -7.31 -14.39
N ASP A 147 2.84 -7.37 -15.67
CA ASP A 147 3.35 -6.21 -16.37
C ASP A 147 2.36 -5.04 -16.31
N GLY A 148 2.87 -3.84 -16.04
CA GLY A 148 2.04 -2.64 -15.96
C GLY A 148 1.55 -2.29 -14.56
N LEU A 149 1.59 -3.22 -13.59
CA LEU A 149 0.92 -3.07 -12.29
C LEU A 149 1.32 -1.81 -11.50
N PHE A 150 2.60 -1.43 -11.53
CA PHE A 150 3.09 -0.22 -10.86
C PHE A 150 3.57 0.86 -11.84
N THR A 151 3.07 0.85 -13.08
CA THR A 151 3.53 1.81 -14.09
C THR A 151 3.23 3.26 -13.70
N ASN A 152 4.23 4.13 -13.84
CA ASN A 152 4.15 5.56 -13.51
C ASN A 152 3.83 5.87 -12.04
N MET A 153 4.08 4.94 -11.12
CA MET A 153 3.97 5.22 -9.69
C MET A 153 5.21 5.98 -9.20
N THR A 154 5.32 7.24 -9.62
CA THR A 154 6.55 8.07 -9.51
C THR A 154 6.96 8.41 -8.07
N TYR A 155 6.05 8.22 -7.11
CA TYR A 155 6.28 8.45 -5.69
C TYR A 155 6.37 7.17 -4.86
N LEU A 156 6.24 5.99 -5.48
CA LEU A 156 6.22 4.72 -4.75
C LEU A 156 7.59 4.42 -4.16
N GLN A 157 7.63 4.26 -2.84
CA GLN A 157 8.84 4.09 -2.04
C GLN A 157 8.97 2.71 -1.43
N THR A 158 7.85 2.09 -1.04
CA THR A 158 7.83 0.78 -0.40
C THR A 158 6.73 -0.07 -1.02
N VAL A 159 7.11 -1.28 -1.44
CA VAL A 159 6.18 -2.35 -1.82
C VAL A 159 6.50 -3.56 -0.95
N ASP A 160 5.52 -4.02 -0.19
CA ASP A 160 5.62 -5.23 0.61
C ASP A 160 4.66 -6.31 0.10
N VAL A 161 5.24 -7.39 -0.40
CA VAL A 161 4.55 -8.60 -0.85
C VAL A 161 5.13 -9.84 -0.15
N THR A 162 5.60 -9.67 1.09
CA THR A 162 6.15 -10.74 1.93
C THR A 162 5.06 -11.77 2.26
N ASN A 163 5.46 -13.04 2.38
CA ASN A 163 4.55 -14.14 2.75
C ASN A 163 3.32 -14.21 1.83
N CYS A 164 3.59 -14.18 0.53
CA CYS A 164 2.60 -14.41 -0.51
C CYS A 164 2.89 -15.75 -1.20
N HIS A 165 2.18 -16.06 -2.28
CA HIS A 165 2.47 -17.23 -3.12
C HIS A 165 3.16 -16.82 -4.42
N LEU A 166 3.92 -15.73 -4.37
CA LEU A 166 4.44 -15.06 -5.56
C LEU A 166 5.48 -15.95 -6.24
N SER A 167 5.19 -16.39 -7.46
CA SER A 167 6.10 -17.21 -8.27
C SER A 167 6.58 -16.51 -9.53
N HIS A 168 5.97 -15.37 -9.88
CA HIS A 168 6.29 -14.62 -11.09
C HIS A 168 6.17 -13.11 -10.91
N ILE A 169 7.16 -12.37 -11.43
CA ILE A 169 7.13 -10.91 -11.55
C ILE A 169 7.41 -10.56 -13.00
N GLY A 170 6.50 -9.82 -13.63
CA GLY A 170 6.64 -9.36 -15.00
C GLY A 170 7.81 -8.39 -15.17
N HIS A 171 8.51 -8.49 -16.30
CA HIS A 171 9.65 -7.62 -16.64
C HIS A 171 9.30 -6.13 -16.77
N LYS A 172 8.03 -5.77 -16.96
CA LYS A 172 7.52 -4.40 -17.03
C LYS A 172 6.61 -4.07 -15.85
N THR A 173 6.79 -4.76 -14.72
CA THR A 173 6.06 -4.47 -13.47
C THR A 173 6.39 -3.08 -12.94
N PHE A 174 7.67 -2.68 -12.99
CA PHE A 174 8.21 -1.46 -12.39
C PHE A 174 8.63 -0.38 -13.42
N VAL A 175 7.79 -0.10 -14.40
CA VAL A 175 8.08 0.95 -15.41
C VAL A 175 7.86 2.34 -14.80
N ASN A 176 8.88 3.20 -14.87
CA ASN A 176 8.83 4.58 -14.34
C ASN A 176 8.47 4.64 -12.84
N VAL A 177 9.21 3.88 -12.02
CA VAL A 177 9.11 3.85 -10.55
C VAL A 177 10.46 4.28 -9.94
N PRO A 178 10.90 5.54 -10.14
CA PRO A 178 12.28 5.97 -9.92
C PRO A 178 12.70 6.08 -8.45
N VAL A 179 11.76 6.09 -7.51
CA VAL A 179 12.03 6.35 -6.08
C VAL A 179 11.68 5.17 -5.17
N LEU A 180 11.58 3.95 -5.74
CA LEU A 180 11.36 2.76 -4.94
C LEU A 180 12.62 2.46 -4.12
N HIS A 181 12.48 2.49 -2.80
CA HIS A 181 13.58 2.26 -1.85
C HIS A 181 13.53 0.84 -1.28
N ASN A 182 12.33 0.31 -1.03
CA ASN A 182 12.15 -0.97 -0.36
C ASN A 182 11.24 -1.88 -1.19
N LEU A 183 11.77 -3.04 -1.56
CA LEU A 183 11.02 -4.11 -2.20
C LEU A 183 11.16 -5.38 -1.35
N LEU A 184 10.07 -5.75 -0.66
CA LEU A 184 10.07 -6.88 0.26
C LEU A 184 9.36 -8.08 -0.41
N LEU A 185 10.14 -9.11 -0.73
CA LEU A 185 9.72 -10.31 -1.47
C LEU A 185 9.95 -11.60 -0.67
N ALA A 186 10.24 -11.49 0.63
CA ALA A 186 10.53 -12.65 1.45
C ALA A 186 9.34 -13.62 1.55
N ASP A 187 9.62 -14.88 1.84
CA ASP A 187 8.60 -15.91 2.08
C ASP A 187 7.65 -16.08 0.88
N ASN A 188 8.21 -16.31 -0.31
CA ASN A 188 7.46 -16.46 -1.56
C ASN A 188 7.89 -17.71 -2.34
N GLY A 189 7.33 -17.91 -3.53
CA GLY A 189 7.61 -19.03 -4.42
C GLY A 189 8.57 -18.72 -5.57
N LEU A 190 9.45 -17.72 -5.42
CA LEU A 190 10.37 -17.31 -6.49
C LEU A 190 11.52 -18.30 -6.64
N VAL A 191 11.64 -18.90 -7.83
CA VAL A 191 12.72 -19.85 -8.16
C VAL A 191 13.87 -19.15 -8.87
N HIS A 192 13.55 -18.18 -9.73
CA HIS A 192 14.49 -17.36 -10.48
C HIS A 192 13.99 -15.91 -10.60
N MET A 193 14.92 -14.98 -10.80
CA MET A 193 14.61 -13.60 -11.15
C MET A 193 15.64 -13.11 -12.18
N LYS A 194 15.21 -12.25 -13.10
CA LYS A 194 16.10 -11.61 -14.08
C LYS A 194 16.45 -10.20 -13.61
N VAL A 195 17.69 -9.77 -13.84
CA VAL A 195 18.16 -8.40 -13.52
C VAL A 195 17.25 -7.33 -14.12
N ALA A 196 16.76 -7.53 -15.34
CA ALA A 196 15.86 -6.58 -16.03
C ALA A 196 14.59 -6.19 -15.25
N VAL A 197 14.14 -7.02 -14.30
CA VAL A 197 12.98 -6.69 -13.44
C VAL A 197 13.31 -5.55 -12.46
N VAL A 198 14.53 -5.53 -11.94
CA VAL A 198 14.98 -4.62 -10.86
C VAL A 198 15.99 -3.57 -11.34
N GLU A 199 16.58 -3.75 -12.52
CA GLU A 199 17.50 -2.80 -13.14
C GLU A 199 16.96 -1.36 -13.22
N PRO A 200 15.66 -1.10 -13.51
CA PRO A 200 15.12 0.26 -13.50
C PRO A 200 15.08 0.92 -12.11
N LEU A 201 15.17 0.13 -11.03
CA LEU A 201 15.01 0.59 -9.64
C LEU A 201 16.30 1.21 -9.10
N THR A 202 16.72 2.32 -9.70
CA THR A 202 18.02 2.96 -9.41
C THR A 202 18.18 3.53 -7.99
N ARG A 203 17.09 3.65 -7.23
CA ARG A 203 17.07 4.14 -5.85
C ARG A 203 16.78 3.06 -4.82
N LEU A 204 16.83 1.79 -5.22
CA LEU A 204 16.60 0.67 -4.32
C LEU A 204 17.67 0.63 -3.23
N LEU A 205 17.23 0.64 -1.97
CA LEU A 205 18.07 0.57 -0.78
C LEU A 205 17.97 -0.79 -0.10
N SER A 206 16.81 -1.43 -0.19
CA SER A 206 16.53 -2.72 0.44
C SER A 206 15.75 -3.62 -0.52
N LEU A 207 16.25 -4.85 -0.68
CA LEU A 207 15.65 -5.92 -1.47
C LEU A 207 15.64 -7.20 -0.62
N ASP A 208 14.50 -7.54 -0.02
CA ASP A 208 14.40 -8.73 0.82
C ASP A 208 13.97 -9.95 -0.02
N LEU A 209 14.85 -10.94 -0.14
CA LEU A 209 14.67 -12.13 -0.98
C LEU A 209 14.69 -13.43 -0.17
N ARG A 210 14.68 -13.34 1.16
CA ARG A 210 14.80 -14.49 2.05
C ARG A 210 13.64 -15.46 1.85
N ASN A 211 13.87 -16.72 2.21
CA ASN A 211 12.82 -17.76 2.22
C ASN A 211 12.06 -17.89 0.88
N ASN A 212 12.79 -17.87 -0.24
CA ASN A 212 12.29 -18.23 -1.55
C ASN A 212 13.03 -19.49 -2.03
N PRO A 213 12.39 -20.35 -2.85
CA PRO A 213 12.96 -21.58 -3.36
C PRO A 213 13.97 -21.33 -4.51
N TRP A 214 14.98 -20.50 -4.26
CA TRP A 214 15.98 -20.11 -5.26
C TRP A 214 16.70 -21.33 -5.83
N ARG A 215 16.66 -21.48 -7.17
CA ARG A 215 17.47 -22.45 -7.89
C ARG A 215 18.80 -21.83 -8.29
N CYS A 216 19.85 -22.17 -7.56
CA CYS A 216 21.21 -21.69 -7.74
C CYS A 216 21.92 -22.39 -8.90
N ASP A 217 21.53 -22.01 -10.11
CA ASP A 217 22.12 -22.46 -11.36
C ASP A 217 22.67 -21.27 -12.19
N CYS A 218 23.02 -21.53 -13.45
CA CYS A 218 23.51 -20.48 -14.36
C CYS A 218 22.45 -19.42 -14.70
N HIS A 219 21.15 -19.71 -14.57
CA HIS A 219 20.08 -18.75 -14.85
C HIS A 219 19.93 -17.74 -13.71
N LEU A 220 20.12 -18.16 -12.45
CA LEU A 220 20.09 -17.25 -11.31
C LEU A 220 21.37 -16.43 -11.15
N LYS A 221 22.49 -16.94 -11.66
CA LYS A 221 23.84 -16.36 -11.47
C LYS A 221 23.88 -14.84 -11.69
N ALA A 222 23.38 -14.36 -12.82
CA ALA A 222 23.45 -12.94 -13.17
C ALA A 222 22.69 -12.04 -12.17
N PHE A 223 21.51 -12.49 -11.72
CA PHE A 223 20.72 -11.77 -10.72
C PHE A 223 21.40 -11.77 -9.35
N ARG A 224 21.88 -12.93 -8.92
CA ARG A 224 22.66 -13.08 -7.68
C ARG A 224 23.87 -12.14 -7.68
N ASP A 225 24.71 -12.17 -8.72
CA ASP A 225 25.90 -11.32 -8.80
C ASP A 225 25.53 -9.83 -8.74
N TRP A 226 24.46 -9.41 -9.44
CA TRP A 226 23.94 -8.04 -9.37
C TRP A 226 23.50 -7.64 -7.94
N THR A 227 22.79 -8.52 -7.22
CA THR A 227 22.36 -8.22 -5.84
C THR A 227 23.55 -8.06 -4.89
N MET A 228 24.62 -8.84 -5.09
CA MET A 228 25.84 -8.75 -4.31
C MET A 228 26.62 -7.47 -4.63
N GLU A 229 26.78 -7.13 -5.92
CA GLU A 229 27.46 -5.90 -6.35
C GLU A 229 26.78 -4.64 -5.79
N LYS A 230 25.44 -4.64 -5.74
CA LYS A 230 24.65 -3.52 -5.20
C LYS A 230 24.56 -3.49 -3.67
N ASN A 231 25.15 -4.46 -2.96
CA ASN A 231 24.99 -4.63 -1.51
C ASN A 231 23.51 -4.70 -1.07
N LEU A 232 22.66 -5.30 -1.91
CA LEU A 232 21.21 -5.39 -1.68
C LEU A 232 20.78 -6.73 -1.07
N TYR A 233 21.72 -7.65 -0.82
CA TYR A 233 21.39 -8.97 -0.28
C TYR A 233 21.11 -8.88 1.23
N ALA A 234 20.07 -9.59 1.69
CA ALA A 234 19.82 -9.81 3.11
C ALA A 234 20.41 -11.18 3.53
N ASP A 235 21.28 -11.18 4.54
CA ASP A 235 21.81 -12.42 5.12
C ASP A 235 20.79 -13.04 6.09
N PRO A 236 20.47 -14.35 6.02
CA PRO A 236 20.89 -15.33 5.01
C PRO A 236 19.87 -15.55 3.89
N THR A 237 20.27 -15.28 2.64
CA THR A 237 19.59 -15.77 1.43
C THR A 237 20.27 -17.05 0.96
N LYS A 238 19.49 -18.14 0.84
CA LYS A 238 19.99 -19.50 0.62
C LYS A 238 19.46 -20.12 -0.66
N CYS A 239 20.20 -21.09 -1.18
CA CYS A 239 19.76 -21.95 -2.27
C CYS A 239 18.79 -23.02 -1.74
N ALA A 240 17.70 -23.27 -2.48
CA ALA A 240 16.82 -24.41 -2.25
C ALA A 240 17.13 -25.55 -3.23
N GLU A 241 17.47 -25.19 -4.47
CA GLU A 241 17.89 -26.11 -5.50
C GLU A 241 19.23 -25.66 -6.11
N PRO A 242 19.97 -26.55 -6.76
CA PRO A 242 19.83 -28.03 -6.73
C PRO A 242 20.18 -28.61 -5.35
N SER A 243 19.85 -29.89 -5.12
CA SER A 243 19.98 -30.54 -3.80
C SER A 243 21.37 -30.48 -3.18
N TYR A 244 22.44 -30.48 -3.99
CA TYR A 244 23.83 -30.38 -3.52
C TYR A 244 24.22 -28.98 -3.03
N LEU A 245 23.45 -27.94 -3.37
CA LEU A 245 23.59 -26.57 -2.86
C LEU A 245 22.51 -26.21 -1.83
N ALA A 246 21.56 -27.12 -1.54
CA ALA A 246 20.45 -26.83 -0.66
C ALA A 246 20.94 -26.36 0.73
N ASN A 247 20.32 -25.30 1.24
CA ASN A 247 20.63 -24.62 2.50
C ASN A 247 21.98 -23.89 2.56
N GLN A 248 22.80 -23.94 1.51
CA GLN A 248 24.00 -23.11 1.41
C GLN A 248 23.58 -21.67 1.12
N LYS A 249 24.34 -20.69 1.65
CA LYS A 249 24.11 -19.30 1.29
C LYS A 249 24.43 -19.16 -0.19
N TRP A 250 23.58 -18.49 -0.95
CA TRP A 250 23.87 -18.30 -2.37
C TRP A 250 25.11 -17.41 -2.61
N SER A 251 25.61 -16.71 -1.58
CA SER A 251 26.81 -15.87 -1.61
C SER A 251 28.11 -16.66 -1.47
N GLU A 252 28.02 -17.87 -0.93
CA GLU A 252 29.13 -18.83 -0.78
C GLU A 252 29.22 -19.74 -2.02
#